data_AF-A0A8J9ZWQ8-F1
#
_entry.id   AF-A0A8J9ZWQ8-F1
#
_cell.length_a   1.000
_cell.length_b   1.000
_cell.length_c   1.000
_cell.angle_alpha   90.00
_cell.angle_beta   90.00
_cell.angle_gamma   90.00
#
_symmetry.space_group_name_H-M   'P 1'
#
loop_
_entity.id
_entity.type
_entity.pdbx_description
1 polymer ?
#
loop_
_entity_poly.entity_id
_entity_poly.type
_entity_poly.pdbx_seq_one_letter_code
_entity_poly.pdbx_strand_id
1 'polypeptide(L)'
;MKVKLPPGDVLDKATILHIKAERLDDPDKVANVRRELEALTEAWSKHGMVEMESVGEWAALLEVNRAMWVVEEALRAHESRGEFGDRFVSLARAVYRLNDHRTALKRAASLRLGPGLGEGDDPVPDYNTTKQILAELGLSDVAGSAMEIHRN
;
A
#
# COMPACT_ATOMS: atom_id res chain seq x y z
N MET A 1 -1.99 5.98 26.30
CA MET A 1 -2.18 4.62 25.76
C MET A 1 -1.35 4.49 24.50
N LYS A 2 -0.18 3.84 24.52
CA LYS A 2 0.59 3.56 23.29
C LYS A 2 -0.07 2.35 22.63
N VAL A 3 -0.87 2.58 21.60
CA VAL A 3 -1.34 1.48 20.73
C VAL A 3 -0.09 0.88 20.09
N LYS A 4 0.25 -0.36 20.44
CA LYS A 4 1.27 -1.12 19.71
C LYS A 4 0.63 -1.58 18.41
N LEU A 5 1.03 -0.96 17.30
CA LEU A 5 0.67 -1.43 15.98
C LEU A 5 1.52 -2.67 15.64
N PRO A 6 0.94 -3.71 15.03
CA PRO A 6 1.70 -4.81 14.41
C PRO A 6 2.77 -4.29 13.44
N PRO A 7 3.93 -4.95 13.30
CA PRO A 7 4.98 -4.50 12.39
C PRO A 7 4.53 -4.32 10.93
N GLY A 8 3.60 -5.16 10.45
CA GLY A 8 3.05 -5.01 9.11
C GLY A 8 2.16 -3.77 8.94
N ASP A 9 1.43 -3.36 9.98
CA ASP A 9 0.68 -2.09 9.96
C ASP A 9 1.63 -0.88 9.94
N VAL A 10 2.78 -0.99 10.61
CA VAL A 10 3.82 0.05 10.58
C VAL A 10 4.43 0.15 9.18
N LEU A 11 4.75 -0.98 8.53
CA LEU A 11 5.26 -0.98 7.16
C LEU A 11 4.25 -0.44 6.15
N ASP A 12 2.99 -0.86 6.25
CA ASP A 12 1.91 -0.33 5.41
C ASP A 12 1.81 1.19 5.53
N LYS A 13 1.79 1.71 6.75
CA LYS A 13 1.80 3.15 7.01
C LYS A 13 3.03 3.83 6.41
N ALA A 14 4.22 3.25 6.55
CA ALA A 14 5.44 3.79 5.97
C ALA A 14 5.33 3.89 4.44
N THR A 15 4.89 2.82 3.76
CA THR A 15 4.73 2.84 2.28
C THR A 15 3.70 3.88 1.82
N ILE A 16 2.60 4.09 2.56
CA ILE A 16 1.62 5.15 2.27
C ILE A 16 2.26 6.53 2.41
N LEU A 17 3.06 6.76 3.46
CA LEU A 17 3.75 8.03 3.66
C LEU A 17 4.81 8.28 2.57
N HIS A 18 5.53 7.25 2.12
CA HIS A 18 6.42 7.36 0.95
C HIS A 18 5.67 7.82 -0.30
N ILE A 19 4.54 7.18 -0.62
CA ILE A 19 3.73 7.55 -1.79
C ILE A 19 3.20 8.98 -1.66
N LYS A 20 2.73 9.36 -0.47
CA LYS A 20 2.28 10.75 -0.22
C LYS A 20 3.41 11.76 -0.40
N ALA A 21 4.62 11.45 0.05
CA ALA A 21 5.77 12.33 -0.11
C ALA A 21 6.19 12.51 -1.58
N GLU A 22 5.88 11.53 -2.45
CA GLU A 22 6.12 11.59 -3.89
C GLU A 22 4.99 12.27 -4.67
N ARG A 23 3.72 12.11 -4.23
CA ARG A 23 2.53 12.51 -5.01
C ARG A 23 1.86 13.81 -4.55
N LEU A 24 2.19 14.33 -3.37
CA LEU A 24 1.62 15.59 -2.90
C LEU A 24 2.38 16.78 -3.50
N ASP A 25 1.64 17.76 -4.03
CA ASP A 25 2.22 18.99 -4.58
C ASP A 25 2.45 20.09 -3.54
N ASP A 26 1.72 20.04 -2.42
CA ASP A 26 1.73 21.05 -1.36
C ASP A 26 2.97 20.89 -0.46
N PRO A 27 3.94 21.83 -0.49
CA PRO A 27 5.22 21.67 0.21
C PRO A 27 5.07 21.51 1.73
N ASP A 28 4.08 22.17 2.34
CA ASP A 28 3.85 22.07 3.78
C ASP A 28 3.29 20.70 4.15
N LYS A 29 2.41 20.14 3.31
CA LYS A 29 1.93 18.76 3.48
C LYS A 29 3.04 17.74 3.26
N VAL A 30 3.89 17.93 2.25
CA VAL A 30 5.06 17.08 2.01
C VAL A 30 6.01 17.10 3.21
N ALA A 31 6.31 18.28 3.76
CA ALA A 31 7.15 18.42 4.95
C ALA A 31 6.54 17.70 6.17
N ASN A 32 5.23 17.78 6.36
CA ASN A 32 4.53 17.05 7.43
C ASN A 32 4.64 15.53 7.26
N VAL A 33 4.40 15.03 6.04
CA VAL A 33 4.50 13.60 5.72
C VAL A 33 5.91 13.08 5.93
N ARG A 34 6.94 13.83 5.51
CA ARG A 34 8.35 13.46 5.72
C ARG A 34 8.72 13.39 7.20
N ARG A 35 8.29 14.36 8.02
CA ARG A 35 8.49 14.33 9.47
C ARG A 35 7.82 13.12 10.12
N GLU A 36 6.61 12.77 9.67
CA GLU A 36 5.90 11.59 10.17
C GLU A 36 6.62 10.29 9.79
N LEU A 37 7.11 10.21 8.54
CA LEU A 37 7.90 9.07 8.06
C LEU A 37 9.21 8.93 8.84
N GLU A 38 9.95 10.01 9.04
CA GLU A 38 11.18 10.02 9.86
C GLU A 38 10.91 9.53 11.29
N ALA A 39 9.87 10.04 11.94
CA ALA A 39 9.50 9.61 13.29
C ALA A 39 9.13 8.12 13.34
N LEU A 40 8.45 7.61 12.31
CA LEU A 40 8.09 6.20 12.20
C LEU A 40 9.33 5.32 12.00
N THR A 41 10.23 5.71 11.10
CA THR A 41 11.50 5.01 10.82
C THR A 41 12.44 5.02 12.02
N GLU A 42 12.53 6.13 12.74
CA GLU A 42 13.32 6.23 13.97
C GLU A 42 12.76 5.30 15.06
N ALA A 43 11.44 5.29 15.26
CA ALA A 43 10.79 4.40 16.22
C ALA A 43 11.02 2.92 15.88
N TRP A 44 10.92 2.56 14.60
CA TRP A 44 11.19 1.22 14.09
C TRP A 44 12.64 0.78 14.33
N SER A 45 13.61 1.63 13.98
CA SER A 45 15.03 1.38 14.20
C SER A 45 15.36 1.22 15.69
N LYS A 46 14.79 2.07 16.56
CA LYS A 46 14.94 1.95 18.03
C LYS A 46 14.44 0.63 18.60
N HIS A 47 13.55 -0.06 17.90
CA HIS A 47 13.08 -1.40 18.27
C HIS A 47 14.00 -2.54 17.78
N GLY A 48 15.14 -2.22 17.15
CA GLY A 48 16.12 -3.21 16.68
C GLY A 48 15.68 -3.95 15.41
N MET A 49 14.74 -3.38 14.66
CA MET A 49 14.21 -3.98 13.42
C MET A 49 15.17 -3.72 12.25
N VAL A 50 15.11 -4.59 11.23
CA VAL A 50 15.84 -4.42 9.96
C VAL A 50 15.40 -3.16 9.21
N GLU A 51 16.15 -2.69 8.21
CA GLU A 51 15.70 -1.58 7.34
C GLU A 51 14.32 -1.90 6.74
N MET A 52 13.39 -0.94 6.77
CA MET A 52 11.99 -1.19 6.34
C MET A 52 11.93 -1.66 4.89
N GLU A 53 12.73 -1.04 4.03
CA GLU A 53 12.86 -1.31 2.60
C GLU A 53 13.42 -2.72 2.31
N SER A 54 14.12 -3.31 3.28
CA SER A 54 14.67 -4.67 3.16
C SER A 54 13.66 -5.78 3.49
N VAL A 55 12.49 -5.41 4.04
CA VAL A 55 11.43 -6.38 4.35
C VAL A 55 10.82 -6.89 3.04
N GLY A 56 10.68 -8.21 2.91
CA GLY A 56 10.25 -8.85 1.65
C GLY A 56 8.91 -8.34 1.11
N GLU A 57 7.99 -7.94 1.99
CA GLU A 57 6.67 -7.42 1.63
C GLU A 57 6.68 -5.92 1.27
N TRP A 58 7.79 -5.19 1.46
CA TRP A 58 7.88 -3.75 1.23
C TRP A 58 7.48 -3.34 -0.19
N ALA A 59 8.10 -3.95 -1.20
CA ALA A 59 7.85 -3.61 -2.60
C ALA A 59 6.40 -3.88 -3.00
N ALA A 60 5.83 -4.99 -2.54
CA ALA A 60 4.45 -5.35 -2.81
C ALA A 60 3.44 -4.42 -2.10
N LEU A 61 3.73 -4.01 -0.85
CA LEU A 61 2.94 -3.01 -0.13
C LEU A 61 2.97 -1.65 -0.83
N LEU A 62 4.14 -1.25 -1.34
CA LEU A 62 4.28 -0.03 -2.12
C LEU A 62 3.48 -0.12 -3.44
N GLU A 63 3.56 -1.26 -4.14
CA GLU A 63 2.84 -1.49 -5.40
C GLU A 63 1.32 -1.45 -5.20
N VAL A 64 0.78 -2.19 -4.20
CA VAL A 64 -0.66 -2.20 -3.95
C VAL A 64 -1.17 -0.84 -3.49
N ASN A 65 -0.43 -0.12 -2.62
CA ASN A 65 -0.84 1.21 -2.17
C ASN A 65 -0.80 2.24 -3.32
N ARG A 66 0.13 2.13 -4.28
CA ARG A 66 0.13 2.98 -5.49
C ARG A 66 -1.06 2.68 -6.39
N ALA A 67 -1.38 1.40 -6.60
CA ALA A 67 -2.55 1.01 -7.38
C ALA A 67 -3.84 1.51 -6.72
N MET A 68 -3.98 1.39 -5.40
CA MET A 68 -5.11 1.92 -4.65
C MET A 68 -5.26 3.44 -4.84
N TRP A 69 -4.16 4.19 -4.79
CA TRP A 69 -4.18 5.65 -5.05
C TRP A 69 -4.75 5.97 -6.44
N VAL A 70 -4.25 5.31 -7.49
CA VAL A 70 -4.71 5.52 -8.88
C VAL A 70 -6.19 5.11 -9.03
N VAL A 71 -6.60 4.01 -8.40
CA VAL A 71 -8.01 3.57 -8.40
C VAL A 71 -8.90 4.62 -7.73
N GLU A 72 -8.50 5.17 -6.58
CA GLU A 72 -9.25 6.22 -5.89
C GLU A 72 -9.35 7.51 -6.72
N GLU A 73 -8.25 7.93 -7.37
CA GLU A 73 -8.26 9.10 -8.26
C GLU A 73 -9.20 8.89 -9.45
N ALA A 74 -9.15 7.72 -10.08
CA ALA A 74 -10.02 7.38 -11.20
C ALA A 74 -11.50 7.33 -10.76
N LEU A 75 -11.80 6.78 -9.58
CA LEU A 75 -13.15 6.78 -9.02
C LEU A 75 -13.66 8.20 -8.79
N ARG A 76 -12.87 9.07 -8.12
CA ARG A 76 -13.24 10.48 -7.90
C ARG A 76 -13.46 11.24 -9.22
N ALA A 77 -12.67 10.93 -10.25
CA ALA A 77 -12.83 11.52 -11.57
C ALA A 77 -14.13 11.07 -12.27
N HIS A 78 -14.52 9.80 -12.15
CA HIS A 78 -15.81 9.32 -12.65
C HIS A 78 -16.99 9.92 -11.87
N GLU A 79 -16.87 10.00 -10.53
CA GLU A 79 -17.90 10.62 -9.67
C GLU A 79 -18.13 12.09 -10.04
N SER A 80 -17.06 12.87 -10.26
CA SER A 80 -17.19 14.29 -10.61
C SER A 80 -17.85 14.53 -11.97
N ARG A 81 -17.78 13.55 -12.88
CA ARG A 81 -18.46 13.55 -14.19
C ARG A 81 -19.84 12.88 -14.16
N GLY A 82 -20.21 12.22 -13.07
CA GLY A 82 -21.44 11.42 -12.98
C GLY A 82 -21.45 10.17 -13.86
N GLU A 83 -20.27 9.61 -14.15
CA GLU A 83 -20.11 8.47 -15.06
C GLU A 83 -20.01 7.14 -14.29
N PHE A 84 -21.09 6.36 -14.26
CA PHE A 84 -21.19 5.12 -13.47
C PHE A 84 -21.23 3.84 -14.32
N GLY A 85 -20.52 3.83 -15.46
CA GLY A 85 -20.46 2.69 -16.38
C GLY A 85 -19.55 1.54 -15.93
N ASP A 86 -19.29 0.60 -16.83
CA ASP A 86 -18.53 -0.64 -16.55
C ASP A 86 -17.13 -0.39 -15.96
N ARG A 87 -16.46 0.67 -16.40
CA ARG A 87 -15.14 1.05 -15.87
C ARG A 87 -15.24 1.49 -14.40
N PHE A 88 -16.27 2.26 -14.04
CA PHE A 88 -16.52 2.63 -12.64
C PHE A 88 -16.78 1.40 -11.78
N VAL A 89 -17.60 0.46 -12.26
CA VAL A 89 -17.87 -0.81 -11.56
C VAL A 89 -16.58 -1.62 -11.36
N SER A 90 -15.72 -1.67 -12.37
CA SER A 90 -14.44 -2.38 -12.30
C SER A 90 -13.49 -1.74 -11.30
N LEU A 91 -13.38 -0.41 -11.29
CA LEU A 91 -12.61 0.35 -10.29
C LEU A 91 -13.14 0.14 -8.87
N ALA A 92 -14.46 0.18 -8.68
CA ALA A 92 -15.08 -0.07 -7.37
C ALA A 92 -14.80 -1.49 -6.87
N ARG A 93 -14.78 -2.48 -7.78
CA ARG A 93 -14.37 -3.86 -7.45
C ARG A 93 -12.89 -3.97 -7.10
N ALA A 94 -12.03 -3.17 -7.74
CA ALA A 94 -10.61 -3.16 -7.42
C ALA A 94 -10.35 -2.71 -5.97
N VAL A 95 -11.16 -1.79 -5.41
CA VAL A 95 -10.98 -1.29 -4.04
C VAL A 95 -10.91 -2.42 -3.01
N TYR A 96 -11.92 -3.29 -2.94
CA TYR A 96 -11.92 -4.35 -1.92
C TYR A 96 -10.87 -5.42 -2.23
N ARG A 97 -10.64 -5.76 -3.50
CA ARG A 97 -9.64 -6.78 -3.87
C ARG A 97 -8.21 -6.35 -3.57
N LEU A 98 -7.87 -5.09 -3.85
CA LEU A 98 -6.57 -4.52 -3.49
C LEU A 98 -6.45 -4.36 -1.97
N ASN A 99 -7.52 -4.00 -1.26
CA ASN A 99 -7.50 -3.95 0.20
C ASN A 99 -7.28 -5.33 0.83
N ASP A 100 -7.92 -6.38 0.30
CA ASP A 100 -7.72 -7.75 0.75
C ASP A 100 -6.27 -8.19 0.52
N HIS A 101 -5.70 -7.91 -0.66
CA HIS A 101 -4.29 -8.15 -0.97
C HIS A 101 -3.34 -7.39 -0.03
N ARG A 102 -3.61 -6.11 0.23
CA ARG A 102 -2.83 -5.30 1.18
C ARG A 102 -2.89 -5.86 2.59
N THR A 103 -4.07 -6.29 3.04
CA THR A 103 -4.28 -6.89 4.37
C THR A 103 -3.48 -8.18 4.53
N ALA A 104 -3.47 -8.98 3.48
CA ALA A 104 -2.66 -10.18 3.33
C ALA A 104 -1.15 -9.91 3.45
N LEU A 105 -0.63 -8.91 2.73
CA LEU A 105 0.78 -8.50 2.80
C LEU A 105 1.16 -8.02 4.20
N LYS A 106 0.29 -7.24 4.87
CA LYS A 106 0.50 -6.78 6.25
C LYS A 106 0.59 -7.94 7.23
N ARG A 107 -0.27 -8.96 7.06
CA ARG A 107 -0.22 -10.17 7.87
C ARG A 107 1.09 -10.92 7.64
N ALA A 108 1.50 -11.12 6.39
CA ALA A 108 2.77 -11.78 6.05
C ALA A 108 3.98 -11.06 6.67
N ALA A 109 4.04 -9.73 6.54
CA ALA A 109 5.10 -8.92 7.14
C ALA A 109 5.11 -9.01 8.67
N SER A 110 3.94 -8.99 9.31
CA SER A 110 3.82 -9.11 10.77
C SER A 110 4.29 -10.47 11.27
N LEU A 111 3.97 -11.55 10.54
CA LEU A 111 4.44 -12.90 10.86
C LEU A 111 5.95 -13.03 10.70
N ARG A 112 6.54 -12.43 9.67
CA ARG A 112 7.99 -12.42 9.41
C ARG A 112 8.77 -11.69 10.52
N LEU A 113 8.19 -10.64 11.08
CA LEU A 113 8.88 -9.70 11.98
C LEU A 113 8.52 -9.90 13.47
N GLY A 114 7.52 -10.71 13.77
CA GLY A 114 7.10 -11.01 15.14
C GLY A 114 8.03 -12.00 15.86
N PRO A 115 8.10 -11.96 17.20
CA PRO A 115 8.83 -12.97 17.98
C PRO A 115 8.04 -14.27 17.91
N GLY A 116 8.52 -15.22 17.09
CA GLY A 116 8.10 -16.62 17.05
C GLY A 116 6.67 -16.94 17.50
N LEU A 117 5.73 -16.97 16.56
CA LEU A 117 4.67 -17.98 16.57
C LEU A 117 4.68 -18.64 15.19
N GLY A 118 5.45 -19.73 15.10
CA GLY A 118 5.08 -20.82 14.21
C GLY A 118 3.83 -21.44 14.79
N GLU A 119 2.67 -21.11 14.21
CA GLU A 119 1.47 -21.95 14.19
C GLU A 119 0.54 -21.32 13.18
N GLY A 120 0.75 -21.77 11.95
CA GLY A 120 0.19 -21.21 10.75
C GLY A 120 1.03 -21.78 9.62
N ASP A 121 0.91 -23.09 9.42
CA ASP A 121 1.07 -23.70 8.09
C ASP A 121 0.00 -23.17 7.10
N ASP A 122 -0.56 -21.98 7.37
CA ASP A 122 -1.31 -21.21 6.40
C ASP A 122 -0.30 -20.96 5.28
N PRO A 123 -0.47 -21.58 4.10
CA PRO A 123 0.42 -21.31 2.98
C PRO A 123 0.49 -19.79 2.85
N VAL A 124 1.71 -19.23 2.75
CA VAL A 124 1.89 -17.86 2.24
C VAL A 124 1.05 -17.83 0.98
N PRO A 125 -0.10 -17.14 0.98
CA PRO A 125 -1.05 -17.40 -0.09
C PRO A 125 -0.40 -17.01 -1.41
N ASP A 126 -0.65 -17.82 -2.43
CA ASP A 126 -0.41 -17.44 -3.82
C ASP A 126 -1.35 -16.28 -4.12
N TYR A 127 -0.96 -15.09 -3.67
CA TYR A 127 -1.73 -13.90 -3.91
C TYR A 127 -1.55 -13.54 -5.37
N ASN A 128 -2.68 -13.34 -6.06
CA ASN A 128 -2.65 -12.54 -7.26
C ASN A 128 -1.90 -11.24 -6.93
N THR A 129 -0.79 -11.01 -7.63
CA THR A 129 -0.08 -9.74 -7.63
C THR A 129 -1.05 -8.61 -7.92
N THR A 130 -0.73 -7.40 -7.47
CA THR A 130 -1.47 -6.18 -7.83
C THR A 130 -1.80 -6.14 -9.33
N LYS A 131 -0.84 -6.52 -10.18
CA LYS A 131 -1.01 -6.64 -11.64
C LYS A 131 -2.06 -7.65 -12.06
N GLN A 132 -2.07 -8.85 -11.47
CA GLN A 132 -3.07 -9.87 -11.77
C GLN A 132 -4.48 -9.44 -11.35
N ILE A 133 -4.62 -8.86 -10.15
CA ILE A 133 -5.92 -8.32 -9.67
C ILE A 133 -6.47 -7.28 -10.66
N LEU A 134 -5.62 -6.36 -11.10
CA LEU A 134 -5.99 -5.32 -12.04
C LEU A 134 -6.31 -5.90 -13.43
N ALA A 135 -5.51 -6.86 -13.92
CA ALA A 135 -5.73 -7.50 -15.20
C ALA A 135 -7.08 -8.26 -15.27
N GLU A 136 -7.43 -8.99 -14.21
CA GLU A 136 -8.71 -9.70 -14.09
C GLU A 136 -9.93 -8.76 -14.12
N LEU A 137 -9.74 -7.49 -13.76
CA LEU A 137 -10.75 -6.44 -13.79
C LEU A 137 -10.70 -5.58 -15.05
N GLY A 138 -9.83 -5.89 -16.02
CA GLY A 138 -9.65 -5.08 -17.23
C GLY A 138 -9.01 -3.72 -16.96
N LEU A 139 -8.22 -3.60 -15.89
CA LEU A 139 -7.57 -2.38 -15.40
C LEU A 139 -6.04 -2.45 -15.52
N SER A 140 -5.51 -3.17 -16.51
CA SER A 140 -4.06 -3.31 -16.70
C SER A 140 -3.34 -1.97 -16.90
N ASP A 141 -4.05 -0.95 -17.39
CA ASP A 141 -3.56 0.42 -17.52
C ASP A 141 -3.26 1.07 -16.16
N VAL A 142 -4.05 0.78 -15.12
CA VAL A 142 -3.80 1.24 -13.75
C VAL A 142 -2.45 0.76 -13.22
N ALA A 143 -2.04 -0.46 -13.57
CA ALA A 143 -0.74 -0.99 -13.15
C ALA A 143 0.43 -0.21 -13.76
N GLY A 144 0.29 0.23 -15.02
CA GLY A 144 1.26 1.11 -15.68
C GLY A 144 1.36 2.46 -14.98
N SER A 145 0.22 3.13 -14.77
CA SER A 145 0.17 4.44 -14.10
C SER A 145 0.61 4.40 -12.63
N ALA A 146 0.43 3.28 -11.95
CA ALA A 146 0.94 3.09 -10.58
C ALA A 146 2.48 3.04 -10.55
N MET A 147 3.12 2.50 -11.59
CA MET A 147 4.59 2.36 -11.67
C MET A 147 5.29 3.60 -12.23
N GLU A 148 4.57 4.54 -12.86
CA GLU A 148 5.13 5.82 -13.28
C GLU A 148 5.35 6.73 -12.06
N ILE A 149 6.62 6.88 -11.67
CA ILE A 149 7.04 7.92 -10.72
C ILE A 149 6.90 9.26 -11.44
N HIS A 150 5.98 10.12 -11.00
CA HIS A 150 6.03 11.54 -11.36
C HIS A 150 7.27 12.15 -10.72
N ARG A 151 8.39 12.09 -11.43
CA ARG A 151 9.55 12.94 -11.17
C ARG A 151 9.20 14.32 -11.71
N ASN A 152 8.71 15.19 -10.83
CA ASN A 152 8.86 16.63 -11.00
C ASN A 152 10.07 17.09 -10.18
#